data_AF-A0A059LIE7-F1
#
_entry.id   AF-A0A059LIE7-F1
#
_cell.length_a   1.000
_cell.length_b   1.000
_cell.length_c   1.000
_cell.angle_alpha   90.00
_cell.angle_beta   90.00
_cell.angle_gamma   90.00
#
_symmetry.space_group_name_H-M   'P 1'
#
loop_
_entity.id
_entity.type
_entity.pdbx_description
1 polymer ?
#
loop_
_entity_poly.entity_id
_entity_poly.type
_entity_poly.pdbx_seq_one_letter_code
_entity_poly.pdbx_strand_id
1 'polypeptide(L)'
;MTTPNQYAIALYIAQRLLVYNKMSGKGAKGLSGKGAKGTIGGIKGVDKKKPISRSARAGLQFPVGRIHRLLKSRATANGRVGATAAVYAAAILEYLTA
;
A
#
# COMPACT_ATOMS: atom_id res chain seq x y z
N MET A 1 23.54 6.95 18.92
CA MET A 1 22.94 6.09 17.88
C MET A 1 22.31 4.89 18.57
N THR A 2 21.12 5.09 19.12
CA THR A 2 20.38 4.07 19.86
C THR A 2 19.56 3.27 18.86
N THR A 3 19.86 1.99 18.72
CA THR A 3 18.94 1.04 18.08
C THR A 3 17.63 1.11 18.86
N PRO A 4 16.51 1.53 18.24
CA PRO A 4 15.24 1.38 18.90
C PRO A 4 15.05 -0.12 19.09
N ASN A 5 14.90 -0.52 20.35
CA ASN A 5 14.38 -1.80 20.78
C ASN A 5 13.41 -2.35 19.70
N GLN A 6 13.59 -3.62 19.29
CA GLN A 6 12.76 -4.28 18.27
C GLN A 6 11.25 -4.11 18.55
N TYR A 7 10.85 -4.06 19.83
CA TYR A 7 9.49 -3.76 20.27
C TYR A 7 9.04 -2.31 19.97
N ALA A 8 9.93 -1.32 20.05
CA ALA A 8 9.61 0.06 19.71
C ALA A 8 9.38 0.24 18.20
N ILE A 9 10.16 -0.44 17.35
CA ILE A 9 9.95 -0.44 15.90
C ILE A 9 8.66 -1.20 15.55
N ALA A 10 8.41 -2.35 16.18
CA ALA A 10 7.19 -3.12 15.99
C ALA A 10 5.93 -2.35 16.40
N LEU A 11 5.94 -1.67 17.56
CA LEU A 11 4.86 -0.80 18.02
C LEU A 11 4.65 0.37 17.05
N TYR A 12 5.73 0.93 16.50
CA TYR A 12 5.66 2.00 15.53
C TYR A 12 5.03 1.56 14.20
N ILE A 13 5.42 0.39 13.69
CA ILE A 13 4.83 -0.21 12.50
C ILE A 13 3.35 -0.53 12.74
N ALA A 14 2.99 -1.07 13.90
CA ALA A 14 1.60 -1.37 14.27
C ALA A 14 0.74 -0.09 14.31
N GLN A 15 1.25 0.98 14.92
CA GLN A 15 0.59 2.29 14.95
C GLN A 15 0.38 2.84 13.53
N ARG A 16 1.39 2.74 12.67
CA ARG A 16 1.33 3.17 11.26
C ARG A 16 0.35 2.35 10.42
N LEU A 17 0.28 1.03 10.63
CA LEU A 17 -0.70 0.14 9.99
C LEU A 17 -2.14 0.47 10.42
N LEU A 18 -2.37 0.83 11.68
CA LEU A 18 -3.67 1.30 12.15
C LEU A 18 -4.09 2.59 11.42
N VAL A 19 -3.16 3.55 11.29
CA VAL A 19 -3.39 4.78 10.53
C VAL A 19 -3.69 4.49 9.05
N TYR A 20 -3.03 3.51 8.43
CA TYR A 20 -3.36 3.08 7.07
C TYR A 20 -4.81 2.65 6.93
N ASN A 21 -5.34 1.84 7.87
CA ASN A 21 -6.74 1.41 7.84
C ASN A 21 -7.71 2.59 8.02
N LYS A 22 -7.37 3.59 8.84
CA LYS A 22 -8.14 4.84 8.97
C LYS A 22 -8.13 5.68 7.69
N MET A 23 -7.00 5.71 6.96
CA MET A 23 -6.83 6.46 5.71
C MET A 23 -7.29 5.70 4.45
N SER A 24 -7.50 4.39 4.58
CA SER A 24 -8.05 3.51 3.56
C SER A 24 -9.57 3.64 3.57
N GLY A 25 -10.09 4.72 2.97
CA GLY A 25 -11.52 4.85 2.69
C GLY A 25 -12.05 3.57 2.04
N LYS A 26 -13.16 3.03 2.58
CA LYS A 26 -13.80 1.79 2.11
C LYS A 26 -13.84 1.80 0.58
N GLY A 27 -13.28 0.73 0.00
CA GLY A 27 -13.02 0.64 -1.44
C GLY A 27 -14.23 1.07 -2.26
N ALA A 28 -14.04 2.10 -3.10
CA ALA A 28 -14.98 2.40 -4.16
C ALA A 28 -15.16 1.12 -4.98
N LYS A 29 -16.35 0.54 -4.88
CA LYS A 29 -16.83 -0.55 -5.70
C LYS A 29 -16.97 0.02 -7.11
N GLY A 30 -16.05 -0.29 -8.01
CA GLY A 30 -16.20 0.07 -9.42
C GLY A 30 -14.91 0.43 -10.13
N LEU A 31 -14.56 -0.42 -11.10
CA LEU A 31 -13.85 -0.08 -12.34
C LEU A 31 -12.41 0.43 -12.21
N SER A 32 -11.47 -0.49 -12.39
CA SER A 32 -10.26 -0.23 -13.18
C SER A 32 -9.80 -1.55 -13.78
N GLY A 33 -10.53 -1.98 -14.82
CA GLY A 33 -10.02 -2.99 -15.74
C GLY A 33 -8.82 -2.44 -16.50
N LYS A 34 -7.85 -3.34 -16.73
CA LYS A 34 -6.77 -3.31 -17.74
C LYS A 34 -5.83 -2.09 -17.74
N GLY A 35 -4.56 -2.39 -17.95
CA GLY A 35 -3.48 -1.40 -17.98
C GLY A 35 -3.74 -0.28 -18.98
N ALA A 36 -3.41 0.94 -18.57
CA ALA A 36 -3.22 2.05 -19.48
C ALA A 36 -1.89 2.72 -19.13
N LYS A 37 -0.86 2.30 -19.86
CA LYS A 37 0.25 3.19 -20.23
C LYS A 37 -0.34 4.13 -21.29
N GLY A 38 -0.45 5.43 -21.01
CA GLY A 38 -0.91 6.39 -22.00
C GLY A 38 -1.48 7.67 -21.39
N THR A 39 -1.02 8.79 -21.89
CA THR A 39 -1.23 10.18 -21.47
C THR A 39 -2.59 10.77 -21.92
N ILE A 40 -2.93 11.90 -21.28
CA ILE A 40 -3.85 12.99 -21.70
C ILE A 40 -5.36 12.79 -21.49
N GLY A 41 -5.93 13.72 -20.72
CA GLY A 41 -7.17 14.40 -21.13
C GLY A 41 -8.44 14.06 -20.36
N GLY A 42 -8.84 14.98 -19.47
CA GLY A 42 -10.27 15.26 -19.25
C GLY A 42 -10.97 14.55 -18.09
N ILE A 43 -10.89 15.14 -16.89
CA ILE A 43 -12.11 15.51 -16.16
C ILE A 43 -11.80 16.79 -15.38
N LYS A 44 -12.38 17.91 -15.83
CA LYS A 44 -12.49 19.19 -15.11
C LYS A 44 -13.26 18.99 -13.80
N GLY A 45 -12.86 19.70 -12.74
CA GLY A 45 -13.83 20.19 -11.75
C GLY A 45 -13.98 19.49 -10.39
N VAL A 46 -12.94 18.85 -9.85
CA VAL A 46 -12.86 18.57 -8.40
C VAL A 46 -11.40 18.76 -8.01
N ASP A 47 -11.09 19.45 -6.92
CA ASP A 47 -9.74 19.53 -6.34
C ASP A 47 -9.20 18.12 -6.08
N LYS A 48 -8.60 17.50 -7.10
CA LYS A 48 -8.05 16.16 -7.04
C LYS A 48 -6.85 16.22 -6.12
N LYS A 49 -7.06 15.81 -4.87
CA LYS A 49 -5.99 15.64 -3.88
C LYS A 49 -4.84 14.91 -4.55
N LYS A 50 -3.62 15.44 -4.39
CA LYS A 50 -2.41 14.86 -4.97
C LYS A 50 -2.38 13.35 -4.69
N PRO A 51 -2.11 12.51 -5.70
CA PRO A 51 -2.12 11.07 -5.51
C PRO A 51 -1.04 10.68 -4.50
N ILE A 52 -1.46 10.15 -3.34
CA ILE A 52 -0.55 9.65 -2.30
C ILE A 52 -0.30 8.17 -2.57
N SER A 53 0.97 7.77 -2.62
CA SER A 53 1.36 6.38 -2.84
C SER A 53 0.89 5.47 -1.69
N ARG A 54 0.65 4.19 -1.97
CA ARG A 54 0.24 3.23 -0.93
C ARG A 54 1.30 3.06 0.18
N SER A 55 2.59 3.15 -0.17
CA SER A 55 3.69 3.16 0.79
C SER A 55 3.65 4.40 1.69
N ALA A 56 3.48 5.60 1.11
CA ALA A 56 3.39 6.84 1.87
C ALA A 56 2.14 6.87 2.79
N ARG A 57 0.99 6.34 2.32
CA ARG A 57 -0.21 6.20 3.15
C ARG A 57 -0.02 5.22 4.31
N ALA A 58 0.81 4.19 4.12
CA ALA A 58 1.13 3.19 5.13
C ALA A 58 2.28 3.59 6.05
N GLY A 59 2.99 4.68 5.73
CA GLY A 59 4.23 5.03 6.42
C GLY A 59 5.31 3.95 6.29
N LEU A 60 5.41 3.28 5.14
CA LEU A 60 6.44 2.26 4.89
C LEU A 60 7.45 2.79 3.87
N GLN A 61 8.74 2.50 4.10
CA GLN A 61 9.80 2.71 3.11
C GLN A 61 9.70 1.67 1.98
N PHE A 62 9.28 0.45 2.31
CA PHE A 62 9.18 -0.62 1.32
C PHE A 62 8.05 -0.38 0.29
N PRO A 63 8.25 -0.80 -0.99
CA PRO A 63 7.33 -0.46 -2.08
C PRO A 63 6.08 -1.37 -2.11
N VAL A 64 5.06 -1.02 -1.33
CA VAL A 64 3.75 -1.70 -1.22
C VAL A 64 3.11 -1.96 -2.58
N GLY A 65 3.18 -0.97 -3.49
CA GLY A 65 2.58 -1.09 -4.81
C GLY A 65 3.19 -2.19 -5.69
N ARG A 66 4.51 -2.35 -5.60
CA ARG A 66 5.26 -3.39 -6.33
C ARG A 66 5.00 -4.76 -5.72
N ILE A 67 5.03 -4.86 -4.39
CA ILE A 67 4.75 -6.10 -3.64
C ILE A 67 3.35 -6.61 -3.99
N HIS A 68 2.34 -5.74 -4.04
CA HIS A 68 0.99 -6.13 -4.44
C HIS A 68 0.94 -6.74 -5.86
N ARG A 69 1.68 -6.17 -6.81
CA ARG A 69 1.76 -6.71 -8.18
C ARG A 69 2.41 -8.10 -8.18
N LEU A 70 3.50 -8.28 -7.45
CA LEU A 70 4.17 -9.57 -7.31
C LEU A 70 3.25 -10.63 -6.70
N LEU A 71 2.54 -10.30 -5.62
CA LEU A 71 1.55 -11.18 -5.01
C LEU A 71 0.46 -11.57 -6.00
N LYS A 72 -0.03 -10.63 -6.81
CA LYS A 72 -1.05 -10.92 -7.82
C LYS A 72 -0.55 -11.80 -8.96
N SER A 73 0.71 -11.65 -9.36
CA SER A 73 1.36 -12.51 -10.37
C SER A 73 1.64 -13.93 -9.87
N ARG A 74 1.77 -14.13 -8.55
CA ARG A 74 2.00 -15.44 -7.93
C ARG A 74 0.72 -16.13 -7.45
N ALA A 75 -0.39 -15.40 -7.36
CA ALA A 75 -1.68 -15.98 -7.05
C ALA A 75 -2.14 -16.93 -8.18
N THR A 76 -2.87 -17.99 -7.82
CA THR A 76 -3.44 -18.95 -8.80
C THR A 76 -4.37 -18.23 -9.78
N ALA A 77 -4.75 -18.90 -10.89
CA ALA A 77 -5.47 -18.29 -12.02
C ALA A 77 -6.67 -17.39 -11.63
N ASN A 78 -7.39 -17.72 -10.55
CA ASN A 78 -8.51 -16.93 -10.01
C ASN A 78 -8.27 -16.32 -8.62
N GLY A 79 -7.04 -16.42 -8.10
CA GLY A 79 -6.67 -15.92 -6.78
C GLY A 79 -6.76 -14.40 -6.68
N ARG A 80 -7.53 -13.91 -5.71
CA ARG A 80 -7.64 -12.49 -5.38
C ARG A 80 -6.64 -12.14 -4.28
N VAL A 81 -5.93 -11.02 -4.45
CA VAL A 81 -5.05 -10.46 -3.43
C VAL A 81 -5.79 -9.30 -2.77
N GLY A 82 -5.97 -9.37 -1.45
CA GLY A 82 -6.57 -8.29 -0.67
C GLY A 82 -5.70 -7.04 -0.65
N ALA A 83 -6.32 -5.86 -0.58
CA ALA A 83 -5.59 -4.59 -0.59
C ALA A 83 -4.61 -4.43 0.60
N THR A 84 -4.94 -5.02 1.74
CA THR A 84 -4.13 -5.00 2.98
C THR A 84 -3.02 -6.05 2.98
N ALA A 85 -3.13 -7.12 2.19
CA ALA A 85 -2.14 -8.20 2.17
C ALA A 85 -0.74 -7.71 1.79
N ALA A 86 -0.67 -6.84 0.78
CA ALA A 86 0.61 -6.25 0.36
C ALA A 86 1.20 -5.27 1.38
N VAL A 87 0.36 -4.62 2.18
CA VAL A 87 0.81 -3.71 3.25
C VAL A 87 1.41 -4.52 4.39
N TYR A 88 0.76 -5.61 4.78
CA TYR A 88 1.26 -6.53 5.79
C TYR A 88 2.59 -7.16 5.38
N ALA A 89 2.68 -7.66 4.14
CA ALA A 89 3.93 -8.20 3.60
C ALA A 89 5.05 -7.15 3.56
N ALA A 90 4.76 -5.92 3.12
CA ALA A 90 5.75 -4.84 3.09
C ALA A 90 6.26 -4.47 4.49
N ALA A 91 5.37 -4.43 5.49
CA ALA A 91 5.72 -4.14 6.87
C ALA A 91 6.63 -5.22 7.49
N ILE A 92 6.33 -6.51 7.24
CA ILE A 92 7.19 -7.61 7.70
C ILE A 92 8.57 -7.53 7.04
N LEU A 93 8.61 -7.33 5.72
CA LEU A 93 9.88 -7.24 4.99
C LEU A 93 10.71 -6.06 5.49
N GLU A 94 10.11 -4.89 5.72
CA GLU A 94 10.81 -3.73 6.29
C GLU A 94 11.36 -4.01 7.68
N TYR A 95 10.55 -4.65 8.54
CA TYR A 95 10.96 -5.05 9.89
C TYR A 95 12.15 -6.01 9.88
N LEU A 96 12.14 -7.02 8.99
CA LEU A 96 13.23 -7.99 8.91
C LEU A 96 14.53 -7.39 8.35
N THR A 97 14.44 -6.30 7.59
CA THR A 97 15.62 -5.63 6.99
C THR A 97 16.18 -4.48 7.82
N ALA A 98 15.43 -4.03 8.83
CA ALA A 98 15.85 -2.98 9.75
C ALA A 98 16.98 -3.47 10.66
#